data_AF-A0A382Z6K0-F1
#
_entry.id   AF-A0A382Z6K0-F1
#
_cell.length_a   1.000
_cell.length_b   1.000
_cell.length_c   1.000
_cell.angle_alpha   90.00
_cell.angle_beta   90.00
_cell.angle_gamma   90.00
#
_symmetry.space_group_name_H-M   'P 1'
#
loop_
_entity.id
_entity.type
_entity.pdbx_description
1 polymer ?
#
loop_
_entity_poly.entity_id
_entity_poly.type
_entity_poly.pdbx_seq_one_letter_code
_entity_poly.pdbx_strand_id
1 'polypeptide(L)' 'MARKPRVKVPSSAKKGDVIQIKTLAPHKMETGQRKNKKGKKIPRFIINKLEVTFNG' A
#
# COMPACT_ATOMS: atom_id res chain seq x y z
N MET A 1 8.10 -0.02 -12.98
CA MET A 1 8.94 -0.47 -11.86
C MET A 1 8.23 -0.09 -10.57
N ALA A 2 7.94 -1.05 -9.68
CA ALA A 2 7.33 -0.75 -8.40
C ALA A 2 8.36 0.00 -7.55
N ARG A 3 8.07 1.26 -7.21
CA ARG A 3 8.91 2.04 -6.29
C ARG A 3 8.83 1.41 -4.90
N LYS A 4 9.92 1.48 -4.14
CA LYS A 4 9.99 1.00 -2.76
C LYS A 4 8.86 1.65 -1.92
N PRO A 5 8.10 0.87 -1.13
CA PRO A 5 7.09 1.42 -0.21
C PRO A 5 7.71 2.46 0.72
N ARG A 6 6.94 3.50 1.04
CA ARG A 6 7.36 4.58 1.93
C ARG A 6 6.53 4.53 3.21
N VAL A 7 7.20 4.65 4.35
CA VAL A 7 6.58 4.75 5.67
C VAL A 7 7.05 6.04 6.32
N LYS A 8 6.11 6.84 6.81
CA LYS A 8 6.38 8.05 7.59
C LYS A 8 5.85 7.81 8.99
N VAL A 9 6.76 7.84 9.94
CA VAL A 9 6.52 7.65 11.37
C VAL A 9 7.38 8.66 12.13
N PRO A 10 6.94 9.18 13.28
CA PRO A 10 7.81 9.95 14.17
C PRO A 10 9.03 9.12 14.59
N SER A 11 10.21 9.74 14.66
CA SER A 11 11.44 9.07 15.10
C SER A 11 11.44 8.71 16.59
N SER A 12 10.64 9.41 17.38
CA SER A 12 10.47 9.20 18.82
C SER A 12 9.04 9.50 19.24
N ALA A 13 8.57 8.82 20.28
CA ALA A 13 7.26 9.03 20.90
C ALA A 13 7.40 8.87 22.43
N LYS A 14 6.64 9.63 23.22
CA LYS A 14 6.58 9.45 24.67
C LYS A 14 5.55 8.39 25.02
N LYS A 15 5.69 7.81 26.22
CA LYS A 15 4.70 6.90 26.76
C LYS A 15 3.37 7.63 26.90
N GLY A 16 2.32 7.11 26.25
CA GLY A 16 0.98 7.69 26.24
C GLY A 16 0.65 8.55 25.01
N ASP A 17 1.62 8.79 24.12
CA ASP A 17 1.36 9.57 22.91
C ASP A 17 0.56 8.77 21.87
N VAL A 18 -0.41 9.43 21.25
CA VAL A 18 -1.08 8.93 20.05
C VAL A 18 -0.28 9.39 18.82
N ILE A 19 0.36 8.45 18.13
CA ILE A 19 1.16 8.75 16.94
C ILE A 19 0.43 8.38 15.66
N GLN A 20 0.63 9.20 14.62
CA GLN A 20 0.11 8.93 13.29
C GLN A 20 1.19 8.25 12.43
N ILE A 21 0.86 7.07 11.89
CA ILE A 21 1.70 6.36 10.93
C ILE A 21 1.06 6.51 9.54
N LYS A 22 1.85 6.96 8.55
CA LYS A 22 1.40 7.07 7.16
C LYS A 22 2.24 6.15 6.29
N THR A 23 1.59 5.27 5.53
CA THR A 23 2.25 4.37 4.59
C THR A 23 1.77 4.63 3.17
N LEU A 24 2.67 4.51 2.20
CA LEU A 24 2.36 4.65 0.78
C LEU A 24 3.11 3.57 0.00
N ALA A 25 2.36 2.61 -0.54
CA ALA A 25 2.87 1.55 -1.40
C ALA A 25 2.56 1.90 -2.88
N PRO A 26 3.56 2.25 -3.70
CA PRO A 26 3.34 2.54 -5.11
C PRO A 26 2.84 1.31 -5.86
N HIS A 27 1.56 1.31 -6.23
CA HIS A 27 0.92 0.19 -6.90
C HIS A 27 -0.10 0.67 -7.94
N LYS A 28 -0.20 -0.04 -9.07
CA LYS A 28 -1.13 0.33 -10.16
C LYS A 28 -2.60 0.02 -9.83
N MET A 29 -2.84 -0.86 -8.86
CA MET A 29 -4.17 -1.25 -8.40
C MET A 29 -5.12 -1.63 -9.56
N GLU A 30 -4.65 -2.51 -10.45
CA GLU A 30 -5.43 -2.96 -11.61
C GLU A 30 -6.64 -3.77 -11.14
N THR A 31 -7.83 -3.28 -11.42
CA THR A 31 -9.08 -3.80 -10.85
C THR A 31 -9.52 -5.12 -11.44
N GLY A 32 -9.04 -5.44 -12.65
CA GLY A 32 -9.49 -6.58 -13.44
C GLY A 32 -10.53 -6.23 -14.52
N GLN A 33 -11.04 -5.00 -14.53
CA GLN A 33 -12.14 -4.58 -15.42
C GLN A 33 -11.66 -3.89 -16.70
N ARG A 34 -10.43 -3.34 -16.70
CA ARG A 34 -9.86 -2.66 -17.86
C ARG A 34 -9.58 -3.67 -18.96
N LYS A 35 -9.84 -3.29 -20.21
CA LYS A 35 -9.50 -4.09 -21.40
C LYS A 35 -8.17 -3.63 -21.98
N ASN A 36 -7.41 -4.59 -22.51
CA ASN A 36 -6.20 -4.30 -23.28
C ASN A 36 -6.57 -3.90 -24.72
N LYS A 37 -5.57 -3.50 -25.53
CA LYS A 37 -5.78 -3.12 -26.94
C LYS A 37 -6.41 -4.22 -27.80
N LYS A 38 -6.34 -5.48 -27.37
CA LYS A 38 -6.94 -6.65 -28.05
C LYS A 38 -8.35 -6.98 -27.51
N GLY A 39 -8.95 -6.08 -26.72
CA GLY A 39 -10.29 -6.24 -26.15
C GLY A 39 -10.41 -7.21 -24.97
N LYS A 40 -9.33 -7.89 -24.57
CA LYS A 40 -9.33 -8.85 -23.45
C LYS A 40 -9.21 -8.12 -22.11
N LYS A 41 -9.92 -8.60 -21.08
CA LYS A 41 -9.80 -8.08 -19.71
C LYS A 41 -8.37 -8.30 -19.19
N ILE A 42 -7.83 -7.29 -18.54
CA ILE A 42 -6.53 -7.35 -17.88
C ILE A 42 -6.75 -8.03 -16.53
N PRO A 43 -5.94 -9.02 -16.13
CA PRO A 43 -6.09 -9.68 -14.84
C PRO A 43 -6.04 -8.68 -13.67
N ARG A 44 -6.85 -8.95 -12.65
CA ARG A 44 -6.83 -8.16 -11.41
C ARG A 44 -5.47 -8.29 -10.74
N PHE A 45 -4.89 -7.15 -10.39
CA PHE A 45 -3.64 -7.07 -9.64
C PHE A 45 -3.73 -5.89 -8.68
N ILE A 46 -4.05 -6.17 -7.42
CA ILE A 46 -4.23 -5.19 -6.35
C ILE A 46 -3.46 -5.64 -5.10
N ILE A 47 -3.14 -4.66 -4.24
CA ILE A 47 -2.78 -4.97 -2.85
C ILE A 47 -4.10 -5.28 -2.13
N ASN A 48 -4.24 -6.49 -1.60
CA ASN A 48 -5.46 -6.99 -0.96
C ASN A 48 -5.37 -7.03 0.58
N LYS A 49 -4.15 -7.01 1.14
CA LYS A 49 -3.92 -7.00 2.58
C LYS A 49 -2.84 -5.98 2.92
N LEU A 50 -3.10 -5.19 3.96
CA LEU A 50 -2.12 -4.33 4.63
C LEU A 50 -2.16 -4.70 6.11
N GLU A 51 -1.00 -5.05 6.67
CA GLU A 51 -0.84 -5.41 8.07
C GLU A 51 0.20 -4.51 8.71
N VAL A 52 -0.11 -3.99 9.89
CA VAL A 52 0.74 -3.06 10.64
C VAL A 52 0.81 -3.60 12.06
N THR A 53 2.01 -3.99 12.48
CA THR A 53 2.27 -4.52 13.81
C THR A 53 3.25 -3.60 14.56
N PHE A 54 3.14 -3.58 15.88
CA PHE A 54 4.03 -2.82 16.75
C PHE A 54 4.21 -3.61 18.05
N ASN A 55 5.44 -4.07 18.29
CA ASN A 55 5.79 -4.99 19.37
C ASN A 55 5.11 -6.38 19.32
N GLY A 56 4.78 -6.85 18.10
CA GLY A 56 4.02 -8.07 17.86
C GLY A 56 2.59 -7.76 17.46
#